data_AF-A0A929M4R5-F1
#
_entry.id   AF-A0A929M4R5-F1
#
_cell.length_a   1.000
_cell.length_b   1.000
_cell.length_c   1.000
_cell.angle_alpha   90.00
_cell.angle_beta   90.00
_cell.angle_gamma   90.00
#
_symmetry.space_group_name_H-M   'P 1'
#
loop_
_entity.id
_entity.type
_entity.pdbx_description
1 polymer ?
#
loop_
_entity_poly.entity_id
_entity_poly.type
_entity_poly.pdbx_seq_one_letter_code
_entity_poly.pdbx_strand_id
1 'polypeptide(L)'
;IRGDFEEVKKRCNAYLKNPLKDSYYKYGELHYEFLGALADKDIDGMKKAINGMMEQKVARKFSNDNNPNYEFYLHVYVIIYAKIALYHGIDLEIDHEVAPKELIDITPLEKYEDPYDFMKDFDLATVTPKEWKEWENSWNLNL
;
A
#
# COMPACT_ATOMS: atom_id res chain seq x y z
N ILE A 1 10.06 -6.89 3.30
CA ILE A 1 11.30 -7.68 3.09
C ILE A 1 11.11 -9.03 3.77
N ARG A 2 11.24 -10.17 3.07
CA ARG A 2 11.04 -11.53 3.62
C ARG A 2 12.17 -11.99 4.57
N GLY A 3 12.97 -11.06 5.09
CA GLY A 3 14.10 -11.33 6.00
C GLY A 3 15.43 -11.74 5.34
N ASP A 4 15.47 -11.97 4.02
CA ASP A 4 16.70 -12.31 3.31
C ASP A 4 17.57 -11.07 3.03
N PHE A 5 18.38 -10.71 4.02
CA PHE A 5 19.23 -9.52 3.94
C PHE A 5 20.42 -9.66 2.99
N GLU A 6 20.89 -10.88 2.69
CA GLU A 6 21.96 -11.09 1.72
C GLU A 6 21.50 -10.75 0.30
N GLU A 7 20.31 -11.23 -0.07
CA GLU A 7 19.72 -10.91 -1.37
C GLU A 7 19.35 -9.41 -1.47
N VAL A 8 18.92 -8.77 -0.38
CA VAL A 8 18.70 -7.32 -0.33
C VAL A 8 20.01 -6.56 -0.62
N LYS A 9 21.11 -6.90 0.05
CA LYS A 9 22.42 -6.25 -0.16
C LYS A 9 22.89 -6.41 -1.59
N LYS A 10 22.81 -7.62 -2.15
CA LYS A 10 23.19 -7.90 -3.53
C LYS A 10 22.46 -6.99 -4.53
N ARG A 11 21.14 -6.83 -4.37
CA ARG A 11 20.32 -5.97 -5.24
C ARG A 11 20.64 -4.49 -5.05
N CYS A 12 20.81 -4.04 -3.80
CA CYS A 12 21.17 -2.65 -3.51
C CYS A 12 22.52 -2.29 -4.14
N ASN A 13 23.54 -3.13 -3.95
CA ASN A 13 24.87 -2.92 -4.53
C ASN A 13 24.83 -2.92 -6.07
N ALA A 14 24.05 -3.81 -6.68
CA ALA A 14 23.90 -3.86 -8.13
C ALA A 14 23.27 -2.56 -8.68
N TYR A 15 22.22 -2.05 -8.02
CA TYR A 15 21.58 -0.80 -8.41
C TYR A 15 22.51 0.40 -8.22
N LEU A 16 23.13 0.55 -7.04
CA LEU A 16 23.98 1.69 -6.69
C LEU A 16 25.24 1.77 -7.58
N LYS A 17 25.69 0.65 -8.17
CA LYS A 17 26.79 0.64 -9.15
C LYS A 17 26.41 1.29 -10.49
N ASN A 18 25.15 1.18 -10.90
CA ASN A 18 24.66 1.73 -12.16
C ASN A 18 23.20 2.17 -12.02
N PRO A 19 22.94 3.30 -11.33
CA PRO A 19 21.60 3.76 -11.06
C PRO A 19 20.90 4.20 -12.33
N LEU A 20 19.57 4.10 -12.33
CA LEU A 20 18.74 4.63 -13.42
C LEU A 20 18.86 6.15 -13.46
N LYS A 21 19.13 6.69 -14.65
CA LYS A 21 19.40 8.12 -14.84
C LYS A 21 18.18 8.94 -15.27
N ASP A 22 17.05 8.28 -15.54
CA ASP A 22 15.83 8.98 -15.93
C ASP A 22 15.32 9.85 -14.78
N SER A 23 14.77 11.02 -15.12
CA SER A 23 14.24 11.98 -14.17
C SER A 23 13.15 11.42 -13.25
N TYR A 24 12.42 10.39 -13.71
CA TYR A 24 11.46 9.66 -12.92
C TYR A 24 12.11 8.97 -11.71
N TYR A 25 13.31 8.39 -11.88
CA TYR A 25 14.07 7.66 -10.85
C TYR A 25 15.12 8.52 -10.12
N LYS A 26 15.07 9.85 -10.28
CA LYS A 26 16.10 10.81 -9.83
C LYS A 26 16.55 10.68 -8.36
N TYR A 27 15.72 10.10 -7.50
CA TYR A 27 16.01 9.89 -6.07
C TYR A 27 15.96 8.42 -5.64
N GLY A 28 15.94 7.50 -6.61
CA GLY A 28 15.88 6.06 -6.38
C GLY A 28 17.02 5.55 -5.52
N GLU A 29 18.22 6.13 -5.67
CA GLU A 29 19.42 5.77 -4.89
C GLU A 29 19.18 5.85 -3.38
N LEU A 30 18.45 6.85 -2.89
CA LEU A 30 18.15 6.99 -1.46
C LEU A 30 17.41 5.78 -0.88
N HIS A 31 16.50 5.17 -1.66
CA HIS A 31 15.82 3.95 -1.23
C HIS A 31 16.80 2.78 -1.09
N TYR A 32 17.70 2.60 -2.07
CA TYR A 32 18.68 1.52 -2.04
C TYR A 32 19.79 1.74 -1.02
N GLU A 33 20.19 2.98 -0.75
CA GLU A 33 21.09 3.35 0.35
C GLU A 33 20.47 2.99 1.71
N PHE A 34 19.20 3.35 1.93
CA PHE A 34 18.49 3.00 3.16
C PHE A 34 18.36 1.48 3.32
N LEU A 35 17.94 0.75 2.28
CA LEU A 35 17.75 -0.70 2.33
C LEU A 35 19.07 -1.45 2.52
N GLY A 36 20.16 -0.98 1.91
CA GLY A 36 21.51 -1.51 2.14
C GLY A 36 21.94 -1.31 3.58
N ALA A 37 21.85 -0.08 4.10
CA ALA A 37 22.16 0.24 5.49
C ALA A 37 21.30 -0.55 6.49
N LEU A 38 20.00 -0.72 6.19
CA LEU A 38 19.10 -1.56 6.99
C LEU A 38 19.58 -3.02 7.03
N ALA A 39 20.01 -3.57 5.90
CA ALA A 39 20.50 -4.94 5.83
C ALA A 39 21.81 -5.14 6.61
N ASP A 40 22.65 -4.11 6.66
CA ASP A 40 23.89 -4.10 7.46
C ASP A 40 23.67 -3.68 8.92
N LYS A 41 22.42 -3.35 9.31
CA LYS A 41 22.07 -2.74 10.61
C LYS A 41 22.87 -1.45 10.90
N ASP A 42 23.26 -0.74 9.85
CA ASP A 42 23.97 0.53 9.90
C ASP A 42 22.99 1.68 10.20
N ILE A 43 22.96 2.10 11.46
CA ILE A 43 22.08 3.17 11.94
C ILE A 43 22.43 4.51 11.30
N ASP A 44 23.71 4.80 11.11
CA ASP A 44 24.15 6.10 10.59
C ASP A 44 23.89 6.19 9.08
N GLY A 45 24.10 5.09 8.35
CA GLY A 45 23.69 4.96 6.96
C GLY A 45 22.19 5.15 6.77
N MET A 46 21.36 4.52 7.61
CA MET A 46 19.90 4.70 7.58
C MET A 46 19.50 6.16 7.84
N LYS A 47 20.08 6.80 8.85
CA LYS A 47 19.81 8.22 9.17
C LYS A 47 20.23 9.15 8.04
N LYS A 48 21.39 8.91 7.43
CA LYS A 48 21.89 9.69 6.29
C LYS A 48 20.92 9.62 5.12
N ALA A 49 20.48 8.41 4.75
CA ALA A 49 19.51 8.21 3.68
C ALA A 49 18.19 8.93 3.98
N ILE A 50 17.64 8.76 5.19
CA ILE A 50 16.41 9.44 5.63
C ILE A 50 16.56 10.97 5.54
N ASN A 51 17.65 11.54 6.04
CA ASN A 51 17.88 12.99 5.96
C ASN A 51 17.91 13.48 4.50
N GLY A 52 18.49 12.71 3.59
CA GLY A 52 18.43 12.99 2.16
C GLY A 52 17.01 12.94 1.59
N MET A 53 16.17 12.01 2.05
CA MET A 53 14.75 11.94 1.65
C MET A 53 13.92 13.11 2.17
N MET A 54 14.28 13.66 3.33
CA MET A 54 13.60 14.78 3.98
C MET A 54 13.94 16.15 3.38
N GLU A 55 14.93 16.24 2.50
CA GLU A 55 15.17 17.45 1.71
C GLU A 55 13.89 17.84 0.96
N GLN A 56 13.45 19.09 1.11
CA GLN A 56 12.13 19.57 0.64
C GLN A 56 11.79 19.18 -0.81
N LYS A 57 12.77 19.26 -1.72
CA LYS A 57 12.62 18.90 -3.14
C LYS A 57 12.41 17.38 -3.34
N VAL A 58 13.05 16.55 -2.53
CA VAL A 58 12.97 15.09 -2.58
C VAL A 58 11.66 14.63 -1.97
N ALA A 59 11.33 15.15 -0.78
CA ALA A 59 10.07 14.87 -0.10
C ALA A 59 8.85 15.17 -0.96
N ARG A 60 8.85 16.31 -1.68
CA ARG A 60 7.78 16.66 -2.65
C ARG A 60 7.66 15.64 -3.79
N LYS A 61 8.78 15.21 -4.39
CA LYS A 61 8.78 14.20 -5.45
C LYS A 61 8.23 12.87 -4.94
N PHE A 62 8.68 12.42 -3.76
CA PHE A 62 8.17 11.18 -3.15
C PHE A 62 6.70 11.25 -2.80
N SER A 63 6.21 12.39 -2.32
CA SER A 63 4.77 12.59 -2.08
C SER A 63 3.96 12.47 -3.38
N ASN A 64 4.48 13.04 -4.48
CA ASN A 64 3.82 12.97 -5.78
C ASN A 64 3.91 11.57 -6.41
N ASP A 65 5.02 10.86 -6.23
CA ASP A 65 5.20 9.49 -6.74
C ASP A 65 4.32 8.48 -5.98
N ASN A 66 4.06 8.75 -4.70
CA ASN A 66 3.11 7.99 -3.89
C ASN A 66 1.67 8.50 -4.03
N ASN A 67 1.43 9.54 -4.84
CA ASN A 67 0.07 9.91 -5.20
C ASN A 67 -0.45 8.80 -6.11
N PRO A 68 -1.47 8.03 -5.69
CA PRO A 68 -1.89 6.87 -6.44
C PRO A 68 -2.63 7.24 -7.74
N ASN A 69 -2.64 8.53 -8.12
CA ASN A 69 -3.30 9.08 -9.30
C ASN A 69 -4.77 8.63 -9.39
N TYR A 70 -5.44 8.42 -8.25
CA TYR A 70 -6.88 8.20 -8.23
C TYR A 70 -7.65 9.50 -8.08
N GLU A 71 -6.98 10.62 -7.81
CA GLU A 71 -7.63 11.91 -7.48
C GLU A 71 -8.57 12.44 -8.57
N PHE A 72 -8.37 12.02 -9.82
CA PHE A 72 -9.24 12.38 -10.95
C PHE A 72 -10.45 11.44 -11.15
N TYR A 73 -10.44 10.26 -10.53
CA TYR A 73 -11.57 9.32 -10.51
C TYR A 73 -12.32 9.35 -9.18
N LEU A 74 -11.57 9.45 -8.08
CA LEU A 74 -12.04 9.39 -6.70
C LEU A 74 -11.18 10.32 -5.83
N HIS A 75 -11.81 11.32 -5.25
CA HIS A 75 -11.18 12.20 -4.26
C HIS A 75 -11.21 11.52 -2.89
N VAL A 76 -10.38 10.48 -2.72
CA VAL A 76 -10.36 9.57 -1.55
C VAL A 76 -10.34 10.32 -0.21
N TYR A 77 -9.62 11.44 -0.11
CA TYR A 77 -9.61 12.26 1.12
C TYR A 77 -10.97 12.88 1.47
N VAL A 78 -11.73 13.36 0.48
CA VAL A 78 -13.08 13.92 0.71
C VAL A 78 -14.01 12.80 1.19
N ILE A 79 -13.94 11.63 0.57
CA ILE A 79 -14.73 10.45 0.96
C ILE A 79 -14.39 10.04 2.41
N ILE A 80 -13.12 9.96 2.78
CA ILE A 80 -12.69 9.61 4.15
C ILE A 80 -13.19 10.63 5.17
N TYR A 81 -13.02 11.93 4.92
CA TYR A 81 -13.46 12.95 5.88
C TYR A 81 -14.97 13.04 6.00
N ALA A 82 -15.70 12.91 4.88
CA ALA A 82 -17.15 12.84 4.90
C ALA A 82 -17.64 11.61 5.69
N LYS A 83 -16.99 10.44 5.54
CA LYS A 83 -17.27 9.26 6.36
C LYS A 83 -17.02 9.48 7.85
N ILE A 84 -15.92 10.13 8.21
CA ILE A 84 -15.60 10.43 9.62
C ILE A 84 -16.67 11.37 10.20
N ALA A 85 -17.04 12.43 9.47
CA ALA A 85 -18.09 13.35 9.90
C ALA A 85 -19.44 12.62 10.09
N LEU A 86 -19.82 11.80 9.11
CA LEU A 86 -21.05 11.00 9.14
C LEU A 86 -21.06 9.99 10.29
N TYR A 87 -19.92 9.35 10.57
CA TYR A 87 -19.74 8.46 11.74
C TYR A 87 -19.96 9.19 13.07
N HIS A 88 -19.65 10.49 13.12
CA HIS A 88 -19.92 11.35 14.27
C HIS A 88 -21.32 12.03 14.23
N GLY A 89 -22.21 11.59 13.35
CA GLY A 89 -23.58 12.09 13.25
C GLY A 89 -23.73 13.43 12.52
N ILE A 90 -22.71 13.85 11.78
CA ILE A 90 -22.69 15.09 11.01
C ILE A 90 -22.75 14.73 9.52
N ASP A 91 -23.92 14.85 8.91
CA ASP A 91 -24.05 14.72 7.45
C ASP A 91 -23.60 16.04 6.79
N LEU A 92 -22.62 15.93 5.89
CA LEU A 92 -22.09 17.07 5.13
C LEU A 92 -22.82 17.26 3.79
N GLU A 93 -23.79 16.38 3.46
CA GLU A 93 -24.58 16.40 2.23
C GLU A 93 -23.72 16.39 0.95
N ILE A 94 -22.55 15.76 1.02
CA ILE A 94 -21.64 15.62 -0.12
C ILE A 94 -22.17 14.56 -1.06
N ASP A 95 -22.42 14.97 -2.31
CA ASP A 95 -22.67 14.10 -3.44
C ASP A 95 -22.02 14.72 -4.68
N HIS A 96 -20.91 14.14 -5.12
CA HIS A 96 -20.09 14.70 -6.19
C HIS A 96 -19.55 13.58 -7.08
N GLU A 97 -19.30 13.85 -8.36
CA GLU A 97 -18.85 12.85 -9.35
C GLU A 97 -17.66 12.00 -8.87
N VAL A 98 -16.65 12.65 -8.27
CA VAL A 98 -15.46 12.00 -7.70
C VAL A 98 -15.54 11.73 -6.18
N ALA A 99 -16.67 12.03 -5.53
CA ALA A 99 -16.93 11.71 -4.13
C ALA A 99 -18.44 11.44 -3.94
N PRO A 100 -18.96 10.37 -4.57
CA PRO A 100 -20.40 10.13 -4.66
C PRO A 100 -20.96 9.68 -3.31
N LYS A 101 -22.23 10.00 -3.06
CA LYS A 101 -22.87 9.72 -1.77
C LYS A 101 -22.85 8.23 -1.41
N GLU A 102 -22.95 7.33 -2.39
CA GLU A 102 -22.92 5.88 -2.21
C GLU A 102 -21.58 5.40 -1.63
N LEU A 103 -20.48 6.08 -1.97
CA LEU A 103 -19.18 5.78 -1.40
C LEU A 103 -18.97 6.44 -0.04
N ILE A 104 -19.77 7.43 0.35
CA ILE A 104 -19.70 8.09 1.66
C ILE A 104 -20.60 7.40 2.68
N ASP A 105 -21.74 6.85 2.26
CA ASP A 105 -22.69 6.15 3.13
C ASP A 105 -21.99 5.09 4.01
N ILE A 106 -22.37 5.07 5.28
CA ILE A 106 -21.87 4.15 6.32
C ILE A 106 -22.97 3.26 6.87
N THR A 107 -24.18 3.34 6.32
CA THR A 107 -25.29 2.48 6.69
C THR A 107 -24.89 1.02 6.44
N PRO A 108 -24.89 0.16 7.47
CA PRO A 108 -24.61 -1.25 7.29
C PRO A 108 -25.61 -1.86 6.31
N LEU A 109 -25.15 -2.77 5.46
CA LEU A 109 -26.05 -3.56 4.63
C LEU A 109 -26.88 -4.48 5.53
N GLU A 110 -28.13 -4.74 5.12
CA GLU A 110 -28.99 -5.71 5.80
C GLU A 110 -28.36 -7.11 5.83
N LYS A 111 -27.66 -7.46 4.74
CA LYS A 111 -26.91 -8.70 4.58
C LYS A 111 -25.68 -8.44 3.73
N TYR A 112 -24.54 -9.02 4.14
CA TYR A 112 -23.33 -9.10 3.33
C TYR A 112 -23.35 -10.45 2.60
N GLU A 113 -23.34 -10.41 1.27
CA GLU A 113 -23.27 -11.62 0.46
C GLU A 113 -21.85 -11.86 -0.03
N ASP A 114 -21.37 -13.10 0.04
CA ASP A 114 -20.12 -13.48 -0.60
C ASP A 114 -20.35 -13.54 -2.12
N PRO A 115 -19.76 -12.59 -2.89
CA PRO A 115 -20.06 -12.48 -4.32
C PRO A 115 -19.40 -13.60 -5.14
N TYR A 116 -18.48 -14.34 -4.53
CA TYR A 116 -17.73 -15.40 -5.18
C TYR A 116 -18.22 -16.75 -4.68
N ASP A 117 -18.63 -17.62 -5.61
CA ASP A 117 -19.14 -18.95 -5.27
C ASP A 117 -18.15 -19.78 -4.44
N PHE A 118 -16.84 -19.64 -4.70
CA PHE A 118 -15.82 -20.36 -3.95
C PHE A 118 -15.67 -19.95 -2.48
N MET A 119 -16.14 -18.76 -2.11
CA MET A 119 -16.13 -18.29 -0.72
C MET A 119 -17.30 -18.90 0.07
N LYS A 120 -18.35 -19.39 -0.60
CA LYS A 120 -19.52 -19.97 0.06
C LYS A 120 -19.23 -21.32 0.72
N ASP A 121 -18.24 -22.04 0.21
CA ASP A 121 -17.81 -23.34 0.74
C ASP A 121 -16.84 -23.20 1.94
N PHE A 122 -16.56 -21.97 2.37
CA PHE A 122 -15.47 -21.65 3.28
C PHE A 122 -15.83 -20.54 4.27
N ASP A 123 -16.06 -20.89 5.54
CA ASP A 123 -16.35 -19.91 6.59
C ASP A 123 -15.06 -19.37 7.23
N LEU A 124 -14.72 -18.12 6.92
CA LEU A 124 -13.58 -17.39 7.47
C LEU A 124 -13.60 -17.26 9.00
N ALA A 125 -14.78 -17.29 9.62
CA ALA A 125 -14.91 -17.15 11.08
C ALA A 125 -14.54 -18.43 11.82
N THR A 126 -14.69 -19.60 11.17
CA THR A 126 -14.50 -20.90 11.81
C THR A 126 -13.34 -21.72 11.23
N VAL A 127 -12.72 -21.26 10.14
CA VAL A 127 -11.67 -22.00 9.45
C VAL A 127 -10.47 -22.30 10.35
N THR A 128 -10.03 -23.56 10.36
CA THR A 128 -8.78 -23.98 10.99
C THR A 128 -7.57 -23.79 10.07
N PRO A 129 -6.34 -23.67 10.60
CA PRO A 129 -5.13 -23.60 9.77
C PRO A 129 -4.96 -24.79 8.82
N LYS A 130 -5.53 -25.96 9.15
CA LYS A 130 -5.51 -27.15 8.30
C LYS A 130 -6.47 -26.99 7.12
N GLU A 131 -7.72 -26.60 7.39
CA GLU A 131 -8.74 -26.37 6.35
C GLU A 131 -8.32 -25.23 5.41
N TRP A 132 -7.70 -24.17 5.96
CA TRP A 132 -7.12 -23.10 5.15
C TRP A 132 -6.09 -23.63 4.15
N LYS A 133 -5.16 -24.48 4.62
CA LYS A 133 -4.11 -25.06 3.78
C LYS A 133 -4.67 -26.04 2.76
N GLU A 134 -5.69 -26.81 3.11
CA GLU A 134 -6.38 -27.73 2.19
C GLU A 134 -7.14 -26.95 1.11
N TRP A 135 -7.84 -25.88 1.47
CA TRP A 135 -8.51 -24.97 0.54
C TRP A 135 -7.50 -24.29 -0.40
N GLU A 136 -6.41 -23.71 0.12
CA GLU A 136 -5.34 -23.10 -0.69
C GLU A 136 -4.77 -24.08 -1.72
N ASN A 137 -4.58 -25.35 -1.32
CA ASN A 137 -4.10 -26.40 -2.21
C ASN A 137 -5.15 -26.87 -3.23
N SER A 138 -6.45 -26.76 -2.94
CA SER A 138 -7.52 -27.12 -3.87
C SER A 138 -7.60 -26.18 -5.09
N TRP A 139 -7.07 -24.96 -4.93
CA TRP A 139 -6.98 -23.93 -5.98
C TRP A 139 -5.62 -23.86 -6.67
N ASN A 140 -4.66 -24.75 -6.34
CA ASN A 140 -3.48 -24.98 -7.17
C ASN A 140 -3.90 -25.67 -8.46
N LEU A 141 -4.54 -24.89 -9.33
CA LEU A 141 -4.68 -25.19 -10.75
C LEU A 141 -3.27 -25.44 -11.27
N ASN A 142 -3.04 -26.65 -11.76
CA ASN A 142 -1.85 -26.98 -12.55
C ASN A 142 -1.67 -25.91 -13.64
N LEU A 143 -0.71 -25.00 -13.42
CA LEU A 143 -0.15 -24.10 -14.41
C LEU A 143 1.27 -24.58 -14.72
#